data_AF-A0A7Z9UAS0-F1
#
_entry.id   AF-A0A7Z9UAS0-F1
#
_cell.length_a   1.000
_cell.length_b   1.000
_cell.length_c   1.000
_cell.angle_alpha   90.00
_cell.angle_beta   90.00
_cell.angle_gamma   90.00
#
_symmetry.space_group_name_H-M   'P 1'
#
loop_
_entity.id
_entity.type
_entity.pdbx_description
1 polymer ?
#
loop_
_entity_poly.entity_id
_entity_poly.type
_entity_poly.pdbx_seq_one_letter_code
_entity_poly.pdbx_strand_id
1 'polypeptide(L)'
;MSESKPPMQRRHSLTRKVEEEESEEVAKPTLGRSGSGSKMASRSDRIVASLQALSDERLQRLTTRIGADELAVALLDADPQIKARIAGCLQGESADMFNQYLSMGKEKLPSSVIDEVQGKLLRLAMMS
;
A
#
# COMPACT_ATOMS: atom_id res chain seq x y z
N MET A 1 27.04 12.36 64.00
CA MET A 1 26.73 10.94 64.24
C MET A 1 26.46 10.33 62.86
N SER A 2 27.53 10.00 62.11
CA SER A 2 28.24 8.70 62.09
C SER A 2 27.34 7.62 61.49
N GLU A 3 27.43 7.41 60.16
CA GLU A 3 28.14 6.29 59.50
C GLU A 3 27.58 4.91 59.90
N SER A 4 27.10 4.08 58.96
CA SER A 4 28.04 3.18 58.28
C SER A 4 27.51 2.65 56.94
N LYS A 5 28.44 2.61 55.98
CA LYS A 5 28.39 1.92 54.68
C LYS A 5 28.92 0.45 54.82
N PRO A 6 28.93 -0.35 53.74
CA PRO A 6 28.68 -1.80 53.73
C PRO A 6 29.97 -2.67 53.70
N PRO A 7 29.85 -4.00 53.60
CA PRO A 7 30.85 -4.84 52.91
C PRO A 7 30.18 -5.50 51.67
N MET A 8 30.67 -5.50 50.42
CA MET A 8 31.98 -5.63 49.80
C MET A 8 32.63 -7.02 49.92
N GLN A 9 33.10 -7.50 48.75
CA GLN A 9 33.87 -8.71 48.43
C GLN A 9 32.99 -9.94 48.07
N ARG A 10 33.16 -10.59 46.91
CA ARG A 10 34.43 -11.10 46.37
C ARG A 10 34.36 -11.27 44.84
N ARG A 11 35.35 -10.70 44.14
CA ARG A 11 35.73 -11.07 42.76
C ARG A 11 36.47 -12.40 42.79
N HIS A 12 36.50 -13.10 41.65
CA HIS A 12 37.57 -13.92 41.04
C HIS A 12 36.86 -14.85 40.03
N SER A 13 37.33 -15.17 38.83
CA SER A 13 38.48 -14.84 37.99
C SER A 13 38.27 -15.66 36.69
N LEU A 14 38.76 -15.16 35.54
CA LEU A 14 39.40 -15.90 34.41
C LEU A 14 38.60 -17.10 33.81
N THR A 15 38.31 -17.18 32.51
CA THR A 15 39.27 -17.34 31.39
C THR A 15 38.52 -17.31 30.05
N ARG A 16 39.13 -16.73 29.01
CA ARG A 16 38.80 -17.03 27.59
C ARG A 16 39.14 -18.49 27.28
N LYS A 17 38.26 -19.18 26.57
CA LYS A 17 38.64 -20.14 25.53
C LYS A 17 37.67 -20.01 24.36
N VAL A 18 38.27 -19.86 23.19
CA VAL A 18 37.68 -20.00 21.85
C VAL A 18 37.56 -21.49 21.60
N GLU A 19 36.47 -21.94 20.99
CA GLU A 19 36.45 -23.06 20.04
C GLU A 19 35.09 -23.06 19.33
N GLU A 20 35.14 -22.86 18.02
CA GLU A 20 34.13 -23.34 17.07
C GLU A 20 33.90 -24.82 17.34
N GLU A 21 32.65 -25.26 17.43
CA GLU A 21 32.20 -26.45 16.73
C GLU A 21 30.71 -26.33 16.40
N GLU A 22 30.45 -26.62 15.13
CA GLU A 22 29.20 -26.85 14.45
C GLU A 22 28.34 -27.88 15.20
N SER A 23 27.06 -27.57 15.37
CA SER A 23 26.03 -28.58 15.60
C SER A 23 24.75 -28.08 14.99
N GLU A 24 24.66 -28.33 13.70
CA GLU A 24 23.43 -28.49 12.95
C GLU A 24 22.59 -29.58 13.63
N GLU A 25 21.54 -29.23 14.36
CA GLU A 25 20.38 -30.11 14.42
C GLU A 25 19.09 -29.43 14.91
N VAL A 26 18.04 -29.74 14.15
CA VAL A 26 16.61 -29.63 14.46
C VAL A 26 16.05 -28.21 14.51
N ALA A 27 15.82 -27.73 13.29
CA ALA A 27 14.70 -26.87 12.92
C ALA A 27 13.41 -27.21 13.70
N LYS A 28 13.18 -26.47 14.78
CA LYS A 28 11.82 -26.06 15.11
C LYS A 28 11.53 -24.86 14.22
N PRO A 29 10.45 -24.82 13.42
CA PRO A 29 10.01 -23.57 12.87
C PRO A 29 9.45 -22.78 14.05
N THR A 30 10.34 -22.10 14.78
CA THR A 30 9.99 -20.77 15.26
C THR A 30 9.53 -20.07 13.99
N LEU A 31 8.22 -19.96 13.83
CA LEU A 31 7.56 -18.97 13.00
C LEU A 31 7.98 -17.60 13.56
N GLY A 32 9.27 -17.31 13.44
CA GLY A 32 9.76 -16.02 13.03
C GLY A 32 8.95 -15.74 11.79
N ARG A 33 7.83 -15.07 12.03
CA ARG A 33 7.03 -14.42 11.03
C ARG A 33 8.01 -13.40 10.47
N SER A 34 8.83 -13.87 9.53
CA SER A 34 9.54 -13.05 8.57
C SER A 34 8.52 -12.01 8.19
N GLY A 35 8.78 -10.77 8.62
CA GLY A 35 8.00 -9.62 8.25
C GLY A 35 8.19 -9.39 6.77
N SER A 36 7.77 -10.35 5.93
CA SER A 36 7.19 -10.01 4.66
C SER A 36 5.92 -9.28 5.04
N GLY A 37 6.08 -7.96 5.20
CA GLY A 37 5.00 -7.03 5.40
C GLY A 37 4.14 -7.07 4.14
N SER A 38 3.28 -8.09 4.03
CA SER A 38 2.04 -8.00 3.28
C SER A 38 1.18 -6.95 3.99
N LYS A 39 1.60 -5.68 3.90
CA LYS A 39 0.68 -4.55 4.07
C LYS A 39 -0.47 -4.89 3.12
N MET A 40 -1.67 -5.10 3.67
CA MET A 40 -2.85 -5.29 2.82
C MET A 40 -2.85 -4.16 1.79
N ALA A 41 -2.86 -4.52 0.51
CA ALA A 41 -2.85 -3.54 -0.57
C ALA A 41 -3.98 -2.54 -0.32
N SER A 42 -3.67 -1.24 -0.42
CA SER A 42 -4.67 -0.19 -0.20
C SER A 42 -5.82 -0.36 -1.21
N ARG A 43 -6.96 0.30 -0.95
CA ARG A 43 -8.08 0.25 -1.92
C ARG A 43 -7.64 0.80 -3.28
N SER A 44 -6.86 1.87 -3.28
CA SER A 44 -6.27 2.47 -4.48
C SER A 44 -5.33 1.51 -5.20
N ASP A 45 -4.46 0.78 -4.48
CA ASP A 45 -3.57 -0.22 -5.10
C ASP A 45 -4.37 -1.34 -5.79
N ARG A 46 -5.46 -1.79 -5.15
CA ARG A 46 -6.34 -2.81 -5.71
C ARG A 46 -7.05 -2.32 -6.96
N ILE A 47 -7.53 -1.07 -6.96
CA ILE A 47 -8.12 -0.43 -8.15
C ILE A 47 -7.09 -0.39 -9.28
N VAL A 48 -5.88 0.09 -9.01
CA VAL A 48 -4.80 0.15 -10.00
C VAL A 48 -4.53 -1.23 -10.58
N ALA A 49 -4.37 -2.26 -9.75
CA ALA A 49 -4.15 -3.62 -10.20
C ALA A 49 -5.33 -4.15 -11.05
N SER A 50 -6.58 -3.89 -10.64
CA SER A 50 -7.76 -4.29 -11.41
C SER A 50 -7.79 -3.59 -12.77
N LEU A 51 -7.54 -2.28 -12.83
CA LEU A 51 -7.52 -1.52 -14.08
C LEU A 51 -6.39 -1.99 -15.01
N GLN A 52 -5.21 -2.29 -14.47
CA GLN A 52 -4.09 -2.85 -15.25
C GLN A 52 -4.45 -4.19 -15.90
N ALA A 53 -5.21 -5.03 -15.21
CA ALA A 53 -5.63 -6.34 -15.72
C ALA A 53 -6.74 -6.26 -16.79
N LEU A 54 -7.43 -5.12 -16.93
CA LEU A 54 -8.46 -4.94 -17.96
C LEU A 54 -7.83 -4.79 -19.35
N SER A 55 -8.48 -5.37 -20.37
CA SER A 55 -8.19 -5.04 -21.77
C SER A 55 -8.68 -3.62 -22.09
N ASP A 56 -8.14 -3.02 -23.15
CA ASP A 56 -8.51 -1.65 -23.54
C ASP A 56 -10.01 -1.52 -23.88
N GLU A 57 -10.62 -2.56 -24.46
CA GLU A 57 -12.08 -2.61 -24.69
C GLU A 57 -12.88 -2.59 -23.38
N ARG A 58 -12.45 -3.36 -22.37
CA ARG A 58 -13.12 -3.39 -21.05
C ARG A 58 -12.91 -2.07 -20.32
N LEU A 59 -11.72 -1.48 -20.46
CA LEU A 59 -11.39 -0.18 -19.89
C LEU A 59 -12.25 0.93 -20.51
N GLN A 60 -12.43 0.92 -21.84
CA GLN A 60 -13.30 1.87 -22.54
C GLN A 60 -14.78 1.68 -22.18
N ARG A 61 -15.24 0.44 -21.99
CA ARG A 61 -16.59 0.19 -21.45
C ARG A 61 -16.73 0.67 -20.00
N LEU A 62 -15.67 0.58 -19.22
CA LEU A 62 -15.66 1.11 -17.86
C LEU A 62 -15.75 2.63 -17.88
N THR A 63 -15.01 3.33 -18.74
CA THR A 63 -15.06 4.81 -18.83
C THR A 63 -16.41 5.36 -19.29
N THR A 64 -17.27 4.55 -19.90
CA THR A 64 -18.65 4.94 -20.23
C THR A 64 -19.66 4.65 -19.12
N ARG A 65 -19.29 3.84 -18.11
CA ARG A 65 -20.15 3.46 -16.97
C ARG A 65 -19.93 4.31 -15.73
N ILE A 66 -18.76 4.92 -15.61
CA ILE A 66 -18.40 5.83 -14.52
C ILE A 66 -18.03 7.18 -15.12
N GLY A 67 -18.47 8.27 -14.49
CA GLY A 67 -18.20 9.62 -14.99
C GLY A 67 -16.70 9.93 -14.99
N ALA A 68 -16.27 10.85 -15.85
CA ALA A 68 -14.88 11.29 -15.92
C ALA A 68 -14.42 11.99 -14.63
N ASP A 69 -15.34 12.71 -13.97
CA ASP A 69 -15.18 13.29 -12.64
C ASP A 69 -14.98 12.21 -11.57
N GLU A 70 -15.85 11.21 -11.53
CA GLU A 70 -15.76 10.09 -10.59
C GLU A 70 -14.48 9.27 -10.82
N LEU A 71 -14.10 9.03 -12.08
CA LEU A 71 -12.84 8.38 -12.43
C LEU A 71 -11.63 9.15 -11.90
N ALA A 72 -11.62 10.47 -12.09
CA ALA A 72 -10.54 11.32 -11.61
C ALA A 72 -10.44 11.25 -10.09
N VAL A 73 -11.57 11.37 -9.37
CA VAL A 73 -11.63 11.26 -7.91
C VAL A 73 -11.11 9.90 -7.42
N ALA A 74 -11.54 8.80 -8.05
CA ALA A 74 -11.08 7.46 -7.68
C ALA A 74 -9.56 7.29 -7.83
N LEU A 75 -8.99 7.98 -8.83
CA LEU A 75 -7.60 7.84 -9.25
C LEU A 75 -6.69 8.95 -8.73
N LEU A 76 -7.13 9.83 -7.83
CA LEU A 76 -6.30 10.92 -7.30
C LEU A 76 -4.94 10.41 -6.77
N ASP A 77 -4.96 9.30 -6.04
CA ASP A 77 -3.77 8.66 -5.46
C ASP A 77 -3.14 7.57 -6.37
N ALA A 78 -3.65 7.38 -7.59
CA ALA A 78 -3.12 6.39 -8.52
C ALA A 78 -1.82 6.85 -9.21
N ASP A 79 -1.05 5.88 -9.68
CA ASP A 79 0.17 6.11 -10.44
C ASP A 79 -0.12 6.90 -11.74
N PRO A 80 0.76 7.84 -12.14
CA PRO A 80 0.64 8.60 -13.39
C PRO A 80 0.42 7.74 -14.64
N GLN A 81 0.98 6.54 -14.72
CA GLN A 81 0.81 5.63 -15.85
C GLN A 81 -0.66 5.20 -16.02
N ILE A 82 -1.35 4.95 -14.91
CA ILE A 82 -2.77 4.57 -14.93
C ILE A 82 -3.64 5.74 -15.32
N LYS A 83 -3.33 6.92 -14.78
CA LYS A 83 -4.01 8.17 -15.15
C LYS A 83 -3.89 8.43 -16.65
N ALA A 84 -2.69 8.27 -17.22
CA ALA A 84 -2.46 8.43 -18.66
C ALA A 84 -3.21 7.38 -19.50
N ARG A 85 -3.23 6.11 -19.07
CA ARG A 85 -3.97 5.05 -19.76
C ARG A 85 -5.47 5.32 -19.79
N ILE A 86 -6.04 5.71 -18.65
CA ILE A 86 -7.47 6.08 -18.55
C ILE A 86 -7.76 7.32 -19.38
N ALA A 87 -6.91 8.35 -19.34
CA ALA A 87 -7.06 9.54 -20.15
C ALA A 87 -7.07 9.23 -21.66
N GLY A 88 -6.27 8.24 -22.10
CA GLY A 88 -6.28 7.76 -23.48
C GLY A 88 -7.58 7.06 -23.90
N CYS A 89 -8.38 6.58 -22.95
CA CYS A 89 -9.71 6.02 -23.20
C CYS A 89 -10.83 7.08 -23.18
N LEU A 90 -10.53 8.31 -22.75
CA LEU A 90 -11.47 9.43 -22.73
C LEU A 90 -11.27 10.29 -23.98
N GLN A 91 -12.33 10.94 -24.45
CA GLN A 91 -12.30 11.82 -25.63
C GLN A 91 -13.06 13.11 -25.37
N GLY A 92 -12.60 14.19 -25.99
CA GLY A 92 -13.22 15.52 -25.91
C GLY A 92 -13.38 16.01 -24.47
N GLU A 93 -14.57 16.52 -24.15
CA GLU A 93 -14.91 17.14 -22.87
C GLU A 93 -14.69 16.22 -21.67
N SER A 94 -14.84 14.90 -21.82
CA SER A 94 -14.58 13.94 -20.73
C SER A 94 -13.11 13.89 -20.35
N ALA A 95 -12.19 14.01 -21.31
CA ALA A 95 -10.76 14.04 -21.01
C ALA A 95 -10.37 15.34 -20.29
N ASP A 96 -10.95 16.47 -20.72
CA ASP A 96 -10.71 17.78 -20.09
C ASP A 96 -11.21 17.79 -18.64
N MET A 97 -12.42 17.28 -18.40
CA MET A 97 -13.01 17.16 -17.07
C MET A 97 -12.18 16.25 -16.16
N PHE A 98 -11.73 15.09 -16.67
CA PHE A 98 -10.87 14.18 -15.92
C PHE A 98 -9.58 14.86 -15.45
N ASN A 99 -8.90 15.59 -16.34
CA ASN A 99 -7.68 16.32 -16.01
C ASN A 99 -7.92 17.47 -15.02
N GLN A 100 -9.05 18.17 -15.15
CA GLN A 100 -9.45 19.24 -14.24
C GLN A 100 -9.67 18.70 -12.82
N TYR A 101 -10.40 17.59 -12.67
CA TYR A 101 -10.66 16.98 -11.36
C TYR A 101 -9.39 16.40 -10.72
N LEU A 102 -8.50 15.79 -11.51
CA LEU A 102 -7.18 15.35 -11.02
C LEU A 102 -6.35 16.51 -10.46
N SER A 103 -6.50 17.71 -11.02
CA SER A 103 -5.79 18.91 -10.60
C SER A 103 -6.37 19.56 -9.34
N MET A 104 -7.60 19.21 -8.93
CA MET A 104 -8.20 19.79 -7.72
C MET A 104 -7.54 19.35 -6.44
N GLY A 105 -6.87 18.19 -6.44
CA GLY A 105 -6.24 17.58 -5.26
C GLY A 105 -7.27 16.93 -4.33
N LYS A 106 -6.84 15.88 -3.63
CA LYS A 106 -7.72 15.09 -2.74
C LYS A 106 -8.12 15.83 -1.47
N GLU A 107 -7.33 16.81 -1.06
CA GLU A 107 -7.57 17.64 0.12
C GLU A 107 -8.84 18.48 0.03
N LYS A 108 -9.36 18.70 -1.19
CA LYS A 108 -10.61 19.45 -1.42
C LYS A 108 -11.85 18.56 -1.37
N LEU A 109 -11.69 17.26 -1.22
CA LEU A 109 -12.78 16.29 -1.25
C LEU A 109 -12.92 15.57 0.10
N PRO A 110 -14.15 15.34 0.57
CA PRO A 110 -14.36 14.49 1.75
C PRO A 110 -13.86 13.08 1.49
N SER A 111 -13.19 12.47 2.48
CA SER A 111 -12.70 11.10 2.39
C SER A 111 -13.82 10.08 2.10
N SER A 112 -15.04 10.34 2.60
CA SER A 112 -16.22 9.51 2.33
C SER A 112 -16.58 9.47 0.84
N VAL A 113 -16.44 10.60 0.13
CA VAL A 113 -16.70 10.69 -1.32
C VAL A 113 -15.64 9.90 -2.07
N ILE A 114 -14.37 10.06 -1.70
CA ILE A 114 -13.26 9.30 -2.31
C ILE A 114 -13.48 7.80 -2.12
N ASP A 115 -13.82 7.38 -0.90
CA ASP A 115 -14.05 5.97 -0.57
C ASP A 115 -15.24 5.36 -1.31
N GLU A 116 -16.35 6.09 -1.44
CA GLU A 116 -17.54 5.66 -2.17
C GLU A 116 -17.23 5.47 -3.66
N VAL A 117 -16.59 6.48 -4.26
CA VAL A 117 -16.24 6.49 -5.67
C VAL A 117 -15.20 5.41 -6.00
N GLN A 118 -14.20 5.23 -5.12
CA GLN A 118 -13.24 4.11 -5.23
C GLN A 118 -13.93 2.75 -5.09
N GLY A 119 -14.89 2.61 -4.17
CA GLY A 119 -15.68 1.39 -4.01
C GLY A 119 -16.56 1.09 -5.22
N LYS A 120 -17.13 2.11 -5.86
CA LYS A 120 -17.88 2.00 -7.12
C LYS A 120 -16.96 1.55 -8.26
N LEU A 121 -15.83 2.23 -8.44
CA LEU A 121 -14.87 1.90 -9.49
C LEU A 121 -14.32 0.48 -9.35
N LEU A 122 -13.95 0.06 -8.15
CA LEU A 122 -13.45 -1.30 -7.90
C LEU A 122 -14.48 -2.36 -8.28
N ARG A 123 -15.76 -2.18 -7.87
CA ARG A 123 -16.84 -3.10 -8.24
C ARG A 123 -17.02 -3.17 -9.76
N LEU A 124 -17.02 -2.02 -10.43
CA LEU A 124 -17.14 -1.96 -11.89
C LEU A 124 -15.95 -2.65 -12.57
N ALA A 125 -14.72 -2.42 -12.12
CA ALA A 125 -13.53 -3.04 -12.68
C ALA A 125 -13.49 -4.57 -12.48
N MET A 126 -14.09 -5.09 -11.41
CA MET A 126 -14.19 -6.54 -11.19
C MET A 126 -15.27 -7.20 -12.06
N MET A 127 -16.29 -6.46 -12.48
CA MET A 127 -17.41 -6.97 -13.28
C MET A 127 -17.30 -6.72 -14.79
N SER A 128 -16.49 -5.72 -15.19
CA SER A 128 -16.37 -5.26 -16.57
C SER A 128 -15.31 -6.04 -17.25
#